data_AF-A0A923VCY9-F1
#
_entry.id   AF-A0A923VCY9-F1
#
_cell.length_a   1.000
_cell.length_b   1.000
_cell.length_c   1.000
_cell.angle_alpha   90.00
_cell.angle_beta   90.00
_cell.angle_gamma   90.00
#
_symmetry.space_group_name_H-M   'P 1'
#
loop_
_entity.id
_entity.type
_entity.pdbx_description
1 polymer ?
#
loop_
_entity_poly.entity_id
_entity_poly.type
_entity_poly.pdbx_seq_one_letter_code
_entity_poly.pdbx_strand_id
1 'polypeptide(L)'
;MKYGYTIKINFTGGIISPGDLLKILAAAAFAGVRQVSFGLRQQLFIEVISDDYTRLINELQSRHITYEVDSDNHPNIVSSYAAEEIFSTRTWLSEGVYKDIFDAFDYTPQLKINISDSKQSFTPLLTGNINWVASTGQHFWQLFIRFPKTNCIYAWPDVVYTNDVASITKNIEHTILSDNNNFFDNNTADGSLLYKIIMQGSTYNVKPAEGTIALPDFMLPYYEGFNRVNNRFWLGIYRRDEKFSVKFLQQACELCLATKIGQLCSTPWKSVIIKGIEEKDRHLWDAMLARHQINVRHAANELNFQVEDDCKDGLAIKQFLVKHLQRDDVRTFGICIGVKTRRKSEVFSSILVRRKPLIKFLGIEFFYRYDILCAKNFNPNERTGTV
;
A
#
# COMPACT_ATOMS: atom_id res chain seq x y z
N MET A 1 -4.91 1.90 32.12
CA MET A 1 -5.19 2.89 31.06
C MET A 1 -4.24 2.64 29.91
N LYS A 2 -4.72 2.71 28.66
CA LYS A 2 -3.85 2.68 27.48
C LYS A 2 -3.03 3.98 27.44
N TYR A 3 -1.77 3.93 27.00
CA TYR A 3 -0.88 5.10 26.97
C TYR A 3 -1.08 5.98 25.71
N GLY A 4 -1.55 5.38 24.62
CA GLY A 4 -1.85 6.10 23.39
C GLY A 4 -2.70 5.26 22.44
N TYR A 5 -3.17 5.89 21.38
CA TYR A 5 -4.07 5.34 20.38
C TYR A 5 -3.45 5.52 18.98
N THR A 6 -3.71 4.59 18.08
CA THR A 6 -3.37 4.71 16.67
C THR A 6 -4.62 4.99 15.87
N ILE A 7 -4.69 6.15 15.23
CA ILE A 7 -5.75 6.50 14.29
C ILE A 7 -5.28 6.14 12.88
N LYS A 8 -6.12 5.41 12.15
CA LYS A 8 -5.89 5.05 10.75
C LYS A 8 -6.87 5.79 9.86
N ILE A 9 -6.39 6.41 8.79
CA ILE A 9 -7.20 7.05 7.76
C ILE A 9 -6.81 6.47 6.40
N ASN A 10 -7.79 5.96 5.66
CA ASN A 10 -7.57 5.37 4.35
C ASN A 10 -7.52 6.46 3.27
N PHE A 11 -6.66 6.27 2.26
CA PHE A 11 -6.66 7.06 1.03
C PHE A 11 -6.88 6.12 -0.15
N THR A 12 -8.11 6.04 -0.66
CA THR A 12 -8.49 5.10 -1.72
C THR A 12 -7.54 5.19 -2.92
N GLY A 13 -6.97 4.05 -3.32
CA GLY A 13 -5.98 3.95 -4.40
C GLY A 13 -4.63 4.62 -4.09
N GLY A 14 -4.45 5.13 -2.87
CA GLY A 14 -3.35 5.98 -2.46
C GLY A 14 -3.43 7.41 -2.96
N ILE A 15 -4.57 7.84 -3.52
CA ILE A 15 -4.79 9.21 -4.02
C ILE A 15 -5.14 10.12 -2.84
N ILE A 16 -4.42 11.24 -2.72
CA ILE A 16 -4.56 12.16 -1.61
C ILE A 16 -4.82 13.56 -2.13
N SER A 17 -6.01 14.10 -1.85
CA SER A 17 -6.31 15.52 -2.03
C SER A 17 -5.45 16.36 -1.07
N PRO A 18 -4.68 17.36 -1.55
CA PRO A 18 -3.90 18.23 -0.68
C PRO A 18 -4.79 18.97 0.33
N GLY A 19 -6.00 19.36 -0.07
CA GLY A 19 -6.94 20.05 0.80
C GLY A 19 -7.44 19.16 1.94
N ASP A 20 -7.74 17.90 1.65
CA ASP A 20 -8.24 16.97 2.69
C ASP A 20 -7.12 16.51 3.61
N LEU A 21 -5.91 16.25 3.08
CA LEU A 21 -4.76 15.98 3.91
C LEU A 21 -4.41 17.18 4.81
N LEU A 22 -4.51 18.42 4.29
CA LEU A 22 -4.30 19.62 5.11
C LEU A 22 -5.30 19.73 6.26
N LYS A 23 -6.58 19.40 6.05
CA LYS A 23 -7.60 19.33 7.11
C LYS A 23 -7.26 18.28 8.17
N ILE A 24 -6.85 17.08 7.75
CA ILE A 24 -6.43 15.99 8.66
C ILE A 24 -5.22 16.42 9.49
N LEU A 25 -4.21 17.01 8.83
CA LEU A 25 -2.99 17.46 9.48
C LEU A 25 -3.23 18.64 10.42
N ALA A 26 -4.16 19.53 10.10
CA ALA A 26 -4.57 20.61 11.00
C ALA A 26 -5.24 20.06 12.28
N ALA A 27 -6.11 19.05 12.17
CA ALA A 27 -6.69 18.36 13.31
C ALA A 27 -5.61 17.67 14.17
N ALA A 28 -4.66 16.98 13.52
CA ALA A 28 -3.52 16.37 14.19
C ALA A 28 -2.67 17.41 14.93
N ALA A 29 -2.31 18.52 14.27
CA ALA A 29 -1.52 19.60 14.85
C ALA A 29 -2.22 20.26 16.05
N PHE A 30 -3.53 20.51 15.95
CA PHE A 30 -4.35 21.04 17.05
C PHE A 30 -4.36 20.09 18.25
N ALA A 31 -4.37 18.78 17.98
CA ALA A 31 -4.23 17.75 19.00
C ALA A 31 -2.81 17.61 19.56
N GLY A 32 -1.82 18.38 19.10
CA GLY A 32 -0.44 18.30 19.58
C GLY A 32 0.41 17.23 18.87
N VAL A 33 -0.16 16.51 17.89
CA VAL A 33 0.57 15.53 17.08
C VAL A 33 1.54 16.26 16.16
N ARG A 34 2.80 15.85 16.19
CA ARG A 34 3.89 16.47 15.39
C ARG A 34 4.33 15.63 14.20
N GLN A 35 4.04 14.34 14.22
CA GLN A 35 4.49 13.41 13.20
C GLN A 35 3.38 12.40 12.86
N VAL A 36 3.37 11.98 11.61
CA VAL A 36 2.48 10.95 11.07
C VAL A 36 3.28 9.97 10.23
N SER A 37 2.71 8.83 9.88
CA SER A 37 3.35 7.83 9.01
C SER A 37 2.40 7.34 7.94
N PHE A 38 2.92 6.95 6.78
CA PHE A 38 2.15 6.25 5.76
C PHE A 38 2.34 4.74 5.90
N GLY A 39 1.30 3.98 5.59
CA GLY A 39 1.28 2.52 5.72
C GLY A 39 1.50 1.76 4.43
N LEU A 40 1.75 0.45 4.55
CA LEU A 40 1.91 -0.47 3.42
C LEU A 40 0.68 -0.54 2.51
N ARG A 41 -0.50 -0.20 3.03
CA ARG A 41 -1.76 -0.12 2.27
C ARG A 41 -2.16 1.30 1.89
N GLN A 42 -1.21 2.22 1.76
CA GLN A 42 -1.46 3.60 1.30
C GLN A 42 -2.43 4.38 2.22
N GLN A 43 -2.27 4.18 3.52
CA GLN A 43 -3.08 4.77 4.58
C GLN A 43 -2.23 5.72 5.43
N LEU A 44 -2.85 6.68 6.11
CA LEU A 44 -2.21 7.52 7.12
C LEU A 44 -2.38 6.90 8.50
N PHE A 45 -1.32 6.95 9.30
CA PHE A 45 -1.35 6.63 10.72
C PHE A 45 -0.97 7.86 11.55
N ILE A 46 -1.78 8.12 12.58
CA ILE A 46 -1.57 9.13 13.59
C ILE A 46 -1.50 8.44 14.96
N GLU A 47 -0.32 8.45 15.57
CA GLU A 47 -0.16 8.04 16.97
C GLU A 47 -0.44 9.25 17.87
N VAL A 48 -1.34 9.09 18.83
CA VAL A 48 -1.74 10.15 19.76
C VAL A 48 -1.73 9.63 21.19
N ILE A 49 -1.22 10.41 22.14
CA ILE A 49 -1.25 10.06 23.56
C ILE A 49 -2.67 10.20 24.12
N SER A 50 -2.98 9.47 25.19
CA SER A 50 -4.35 9.38 25.71
C SER A 50 -4.96 10.73 26.10
N ASP A 51 -4.17 11.67 26.61
CA ASP A 51 -4.65 13.00 27.03
C ASP A 51 -5.14 13.84 25.84
N ASP A 52 -4.56 13.59 24.66
CA ASP A 52 -4.83 14.35 23.43
C ASP A 52 -5.83 13.63 22.50
N TYR A 53 -6.16 12.37 22.80
CA TYR A 53 -7.03 11.53 21.97
C TYR A 53 -8.40 12.15 21.73
N THR A 54 -9.12 12.52 22.80
CA THR A 54 -10.48 13.08 22.68
C THR A 54 -10.49 14.36 21.84
N ARG A 55 -9.46 15.19 21.99
CA ARG A 55 -9.29 16.41 21.19
C ARG A 55 -9.13 16.08 19.71
N LEU A 56 -8.27 15.13 19.35
CA LEU A 56 -8.09 14.70 17.96
C LEU A 56 -9.40 14.16 17.37
N ILE A 57 -10.09 13.28 18.09
CA ILE A 57 -11.32 12.66 17.61
C ILE A 57 -12.41 13.70 17.34
N ASN A 58 -12.61 14.64 18.25
CA ASN A 58 -13.60 15.71 18.06
C ASN A 58 -13.28 16.56 16.80
N GLU A 59 -12.00 16.85 16.56
CA GLU A 59 -11.58 17.60 15.37
C GLU A 59 -11.77 16.82 14.06
N LEU A 60 -11.50 15.51 14.06
CA LEU A 60 -11.73 14.66 12.89
C LEU A 60 -13.23 14.54 12.58
N GLN A 61 -14.05 14.33 13.61
CA GLN A 61 -15.50 14.21 13.48
C GLN A 61 -16.15 15.50 13.00
N SER A 62 -15.76 16.67 13.53
CA SER A 62 -16.31 17.96 13.09
C SER A 62 -16.00 18.28 11.63
N ARG A 63 -14.97 17.65 11.06
CA ARG A 63 -14.55 17.76 9.65
C ARG A 63 -15.07 16.62 8.78
N HIS A 64 -15.89 15.72 9.32
CA HIS A 64 -16.43 14.54 8.61
C HIS A 64 -15.34 13.63 8.04
N ILE A 65 -14.20 13.52 8.73
CA ILE A 65 -13.11 12.63 8.33
C ILE A 65 -13.42 11.23 8.85
N THR A 66 -13.44 10.24 7.95
CA THR A 66 -13.57 8.81 8.31
C THR A 66 -12.24 8.27 8.82
N TYR A 67 -12.27 7.54 9.94
CA TYR A 67 -11.08 6.94 10.56
C TYR A 67 -11.41 5.65 11.31
N GLU A 68 -10.39 4.84 11.58
CA GLU A 68 -10.44 3.71 12.53
C GLU A 68 -9.49 3.96 13.70
N VAL A 69 -9.83 3.44 14.88
CA VAL A 69 -9.01 3.54 16.10
C VAL A 69 -8.53 2.15 16.48
N ASP A 70 -7.21 1.95 16.53
CA ASP A 70 -6.55 0.71 16.95
C ASP A 70 -7.06 -0.56 16.25
N SER A 71 -7.55 -0.39 15.03
CA SER A 71 -8.18 -1.43 14.23
C SER A 71 -7.90 -1.23 12.74
N ASP A 72 -8.05 -2.33 12.01
CA ASP A 72 -7.93 -2.40 10.56
C ASP A 72 -9.08 -3.28 10.03
N ASN A 73 -10.31 -2.98 10.45
CA ASN A 73 -11.51 -3.71 10.02
C ASN A 73 -11.86 -3.37 8.58
N HIS A 74 -11.51 -2.14 8.16
CA HIS A 74 -11.74 -1.63 6.82
C HIS A 74 -10.40 -1.32 6.13
N PRO A 75 -9.71 -2.34 5.60
CA PRO A 75 -8.44 -2.13 4.91
C PRO A 75 -8.64 -1.23 3.68
N ASN A 76 -7.68 -0.33 3.43
CA ASN A 76 -7.73 0.53 2.26
C ASN A 76 -7.69 -0.27 0.94
N ILE A 77 -8.29 0.28 -0.12
CA ILE A 77 -8.07 -0.19 -1.50
C ILE A 77 -6.71 0.32 -1.96
N VAL A 78 -5.80 -0.61 -2.31
CA VAL A 78 -4.46 -0.28 -2.78
C VAL A 78 -4.44 -0.21 -4.30
N SER A 79 -3.69 0.73 -4.87
CA SER A 79 -3.51 0.78 -6.32
C SER A 79 -2.10 1.13 -6.78
N SER A 80 -1.81 0.85 -8.06
CA SER A 80 -0.60 1.31 -8.72
C SER A 80 -0.73 2.70 -9.35
N TYR A 81 -1.73 3.49 -8.98
CA TYR A 81 -1.91 4.86 -9.47
C TYR A 81 -0.67 5.76 -9.25
N ALA A 82 0.04 5.55 -8.14
CA ALA A 82 1.29 6.28 -7.86
C ALA A 82 2.37 6.05 -8.94
N ALA A 83 2.33 4.92 -9.63
CA ALA A 83 3.26 4.55 -10.72
C ALA A 83 2.76 4.98 -12.11
N GLU A 84 1.49 5.35 -12.22
CA GLU A 84 0.89 5.79 -13.48
C GLU A 84 1.58 7.08 -13.97
N GLU A 85 1.82 7.14 -15.28
CA GLU A 85 2.67 8.09 -16.02
C GLU A 85 4.18 8.04 -15.70
N ILE A 86 4.59 7.76 -14.46
CA ILE A 86 6.01 7.89 -14.05
C ILE A 86 6.83 6.61 -14.20
N PHE A 87 6.21 5.43 -14.06
CA PHE A 87 6.86 4.12 -14.23
C PHE A 87 6.15 3.22 -15.25
N SER A 88 4.86 3.49 -15.50
CA SER A 88 4.05 2.81 -16.52
C SER A 88 3.68 3.77 -17.65
N THR A 89 4.30 3.62 -18.82
CA THR A 89 3.97 4.43 -20.02
C THR A 89 3.36 3.63 -21.18
N ARG A 90 3.30 2.29 -21.05
CA ARG A 90 2.76 1.37 -22.07
C ARG A 90 1.58 0.56 -21.53
N THR A 91 0.62 1.26 -20.95
CA THR A 91 -0.62 0.69 -20.41
C THR A 91 -1.81 1.49 -20.93
N TRP A 92 -2.99 0.86 -20.96
CA TRP A 92 -4.24 1.54 -21.29
C TRP A 92 -4.85 2.23 -20.07
N LEU A 93 -4.29 2.00 -18.88
CA LEU A 93 -4.72 2.66 -17.65
C LEU A 93 -4.33 4.14 -17.66
N SER A 94 -5.27 4.96 -17.23
CA SER A 94 -5.10 6.40 -17.02
C SER A 94 -5.66 6.79 -15.67
N GLU A 95 -5.35 8.01 -15.22
CA GLU A 95 -5.99 8.63 -14.05
C GLU A 95 -7.52 8.48 -14.06
N GLY A 96 -8.16 8.73 -15.20
CA GLY A 96 -9.61 8.61 -15.34
C GLY A 96 -10.12 7.21 -15.01
N VAL A 97 -9.48 6.17 -15.57
CA VAL A 97 -9.90 4.77 -15.33
C VAL A 97 -9.81 4.40 -13.85
N TYR A 98 -8.72 4.76 -13.16
CA TYR A 98 -8.60 4.47 -11.74
C TYR A 98 -9.70 5.16 -10.93
N LYS A 99 -9.96 6.44 -11.20
CA LYS A 99 -10.97 7.22 -10.49
C LYS A 99 -12.38 6.68 -10.75
N ASP A 100 -12.72 6.37 -12.00
CA ASP A 100 -14.02 5.80 -12.36
C ASP A 100 -14.28 4.49 -11.59
N ILE A 101 -13.26 3.64 -11.44
CA ILE A 101 -13.37 2.42 -10.63
C ILE A 101 -13.58 2.75 -9.16
N PHE A 102 -12.79 3.66 -8.58
CA PHE A 102 -12.89 4.01 -7.17
C PHE A 102 -14.24 4.66 -6.84
N ASP A 103 -14.75 5.53 -7.72
CA ASP A 103 -16.04 6.20 -7.57
C ASP A 103 -17.22 5.20 -7.67
N ALA A 104 -17.02 4.06 -8.33
CA ALA A 104 -18.02 2.98 -8.39
C ALA A 104 -18.10 2.13 -7.10
N PHE A 105 -17.15 2.25 -6.16
CA PHE A 105 -17.26 1.59 -4.86
C PHE A 105 -18.22 2.36 -3.95
N ASP A 106 -19.42 1.80 -3.77
CA ASP A 106 -20.50 2.35 -2.94
C ASP A 106 -20.52 1.79 -1.49
N TYR A 107 -19.46 1.09 -1.09
CA TYR A 107 -19.33 0.45 0.22
C TYR A 107 -17.89 0.53 0.73
N THR A 108 -17.70 0.33 2.03
CA THR A 108 -16.37 0.27 2.65
C THR A 108 -15.91 -1.18 2.76
N PRO A 109 -14.85 -1.60 2.06
CA PRO A 109 -14.38 -2.99 2.07
C PRO A 109 -14.01 -3.50 3.46
N GLN A 110 -14.13 -4.81 3.66
CA GLN A 110 -13.62 -5.53 4.84
C GLN A 110 -12.48 -6.51 4.48
N LEU A 111 -12.35 -6.85 3.20
CA LEU A 111 -11.25 -7.61 2.64
C LEU A 111 -10.28 -6.68 1.91
N LYS A 112 -9.01 -7.09 1.85
CA LYS A 112 -7.96 -6.30 1.20
C LYS A 112 -8.17 -6.33 -0.31
N ILE A 113 -8.38 -5.17 -0.93
CA ILE A 113 -8.50 -5.06 -2.38
C ILE A 113 -7.26 -4.38 -2.97
N ASN A 114 -6.79 -4.89 -4.10
CA ASN A 114 -5.73 -4.29 -4.90
C ASN A 114 -6.23 -4.08 -6.33
N ILE A 115 -5.93 -2.92 -6.93
CA ILE A 115 -6.27 -2.58 -8.32
C ILE A 115 -5.00 -2.07 -9.00
N SER A 116 -4.40 -2.86 -9.88
CA SER A 116 -3.03 -2.58 -10.34
C SER A 116 -2.81 -2.82 -11.83
N ASP A 117 -1.89 -2.04 -12.39
CA ASP A 117 -1.34 -2.22 -13.72
C ASP A 117 -0.43 -3.45 -13.75
N SER A 118 -0.57 -4.28 -14.79
CA SER A 118 0.29 -5.44 -15.03
C SER A 118 1.65 -5.06 -15.59
N LYS A 119 1.88 -3.81 -15.99
CA LYS A 119 3.13 -3.34 -16.61
C LYS A 119 4.10 -2.67 -15.65
N GLN A 120 3.84 -2.71 -14.34
CA GLN A 120 4.71 -2.15 -13.30
C GLN A 120 5.03 -3.15 -12.21
N SER A 121 6.14 -2.92 -11.51
CA SER A 121 6.57 -3.70 -10.33
C SER A 121 6.85 -2.83 -9.10
N PHE A 122 6.41 -1.56 -9.13
CA PHE A 122 6.47 -0.63 -8.01
C PHE A 122 5.46 -0.97 -6.90
N THR A 123 4.17 -1.06 -7.22
CA THR A 123 3.11 -1.47 -6.30
C THR A 123 2.96 -2.99 -6.32
N PRO A 124 3.01 -3.66 -5.15
CA PRO A 124 2.77 -5.10 -5.05
C PRO A 124 1.39 -5.52 -5.58
N LEU A 125 1.35 -6.49 -6.48
CA LEU A 125 0.13 -6.87 -7.21
C LEU A 125 -0.79 -7.78 -6.38
N LEU A 126 -0.24 -8.83 -5.76
CA LEU A 126 -1.00 -9.92 -5.13
C LEU A 126 -0.96 -9.91 -3.59
N THR A 127 -1.00 -8.73 -2.97
CA THR A 127 -0.98 -8.58 -1.51
C THR A 127 -2.36 -8.49 -0.88
N GLY A 128 -3.41 -8.27 -1.67
CA GLY A 128 -4.81 -8.27 -1.25
C GLY A 128 -5.42 -9.68 -1.20
N ASN A 129 -6.68 -9.72 -0.79
CA ASN A 129 -7.59 -10.86 -0.93
C ASN A 129 -8.28 -10.86 -2.30
N ILE A 130 -8.63 -9.68 -2.82
CA ILE A 130 -9.21 -9.50 -4.14
C ILE A 130 -8.24 -8.61 -4.93
N ASN A 131 -7.62 -9.17 -5.97
CA ASN A 131 -6.55 -8.49 -6.70
C ASN A 131 -6.92 -8.38 -8.17
N TRP A 132 -7.22 -7.16 -8.61
CA TRP A 132 -7.47 -6.82 -10.00
C TRP A 132 -6.17 -6.39 -10.67
N VAL A 133 -5.84 -7.04 -11.77
CA VAL A 133 -4.64 -6.79 -12.56
C VAL A 133 -5.07 -6.47 -13.99
N ALA A 134 -4.68 -5.30 -14.51
CA ALA A 134 -5.08 -4.89 -15.85
C ALA A 134 -4.61 -5.92 -16.90
N SER A 135 -5.56 -6.40 -17.70
CA SER A 135 -5.28 -7.37 -18.76
C SER A 135 -4.60 -6.70 -19.96
N THR A 136 -4.17 -7.51 -20.92
CA THR A 136 -3.70 -7.03 -22.23
C THR A 136 -4.82 -6.38 -23.04
N GLY A 137 -6.06 -6.83 -22.85
CA GLY A 137 -7.25 -6.25 -23.46
C GLY A 137 -7.62 -4.91 -22.80
N GLN A 138 -7.88 -3.89 -23.62
CA GLN A 138 -8.24 -2.57 -23.15
C GLN A 138 -9.52 -2.60 -22.30
N HIS A 139 -9.52 -1.96 -21.14
CA HIS A 139 -10.64 -1.89 -20.19
C HIS A 139 -11.08 -3.23 -19.59
N PHE A 140 -10.27 -4.28 -19.72
CA PHE A 140 -10.53 -5.59 -19.10
C PHE A 140 -9.50 -5.88 -18.01
N TRP A 141 -9.95 -6.46 -16.90
CA TRP A 141 -9.16 -6.78 -15.73
C TRP A 141 -9.17 -8.29 -15.48
N GLN A 142 -8.01 -8.87 -15.21
CA GLN A 142 -7.89 -10.22 -14.68
C GLN A 142 -7.98 -10.17 -13.15
N LEU A 143 -8.68 -11.14 -12.57
CA LEU A 143 -8.93 -11.22 -11.14
C LEU A 143 -8.17 -12.40 -10.51
N PHE A 144 -7.54 -12.13 -9.37
CA PHE A 144 -6.93 -13.14 -8.52
C PHE A 144 -7.50 -13.06 -7.12
N ILE A 145 -8.10 -14.15 -6.66
CA ILE A 145 -8.62 -14.30 -5.30
C ILE A 145 -7.58 -15.00 -4.45
N ARG A 146 -7.29 -14.42 -3.29
CA ARG A 146 -6.51 -15.04 -2.24
C ARG A 146 -7.36 -15.15 -1.00
N PHE A 147 -7.77 -16.37 -0.70
CA PHE A 147 -8.73 -16.63 0.36
C PHE A 147 -8.19 -16.15 1.72
N PRO A 148 -8.99 -15.41 2.52
CA PRO A 148 -8.53 -14.82 3.77
C PRO A 148 -7.86 -15.83 4.71
N LYS A 149 -6.73 -15.42 5.30
CA LYS A 149 -5.89 -16.22 6.23
C LYS A 149 -5.24 -17.47 5.62
N THR A 150 -5.31 -17.64 4.30
CA THR A 150 -4.66 -18.75 3.59
C THR A 150 -3.60 -18.25 2.60
N ASN A 151 -2.86 -19.19 2.02
CA ASN A 151 -2.05 -18.96 0.82
C ASN A 151 -2.70 -19.55 -0.45
N CYS A 152 -3.97 -19.94 -0.38
CA CYS A 152 -4.69 -20.45 -1.55
C CYS A 152 -5.02 -19.28 -2.49
N ILE A 153 -4.52 -19.36 -3.73
CA ILE A 153 -4.74 -18.38 -4.78
C ILE A 153 -5.55 -19.03 -5.89
N TYR A 154 -6.60 -18.35 -6.33
CA TYR A 154 -7.45 -18.73 -7.44
C TYR A 154 -7.40 -17.64 -8.52
N ALA A 155 -6.99 -18.01 -9.73
CA ALA A 155 -7.08 -17.14 -10.89
C ALA A 155 -8.51 -17.25 -11.47
N TRP A 156 -9.18 -16.12 -11.60
CA TRP A 156 -10.53 -16.07 -12.17
C TRP A 156 -10.46 -16.44 -13.66
N PRO A 157 -11.38 -17.29 -14.16
CA PRO A 157 -11.30 -17.81 -15.52
C PRO A 157 -11.67 -16.77 -16.59
N ASP A 158 -12.34 -15.69 -16.20
CA ASP A 158 -12.72 -14.60 -17.09
C ASP A 158 -11.94 -13.32 -16.80
N VAL A 159 -11.80 -12.46 -17.82
CA VAL A 159 -11.49 -11.05 -17.66
C VAL A 159 -12.77 -10.23 -17.60
N VAL A 160 -12.77 -9.21 -16.75
CA VAL A 160 -13.96 -8.42 -16.40
C VAL A 160 -13.82 -7.01 -16.93
N TYR A 161 -14.88 -6.48 -17.56
CA TYR A 161 -14.90 -5.11 -18.03
C TYR A 161 -14.87 -4.12 -16.85
N THR A 162 -14.20 -3.00 -17.03
CA THR A 162 -13.87 -2.05 -15.97
C THR A 162 -15.06 -1.56 -15.13
N ASN A 163 -16.25 -1.44 -15.74
CA ASN A 163 -17.46 -0.96 -15.05
C ASN A 163 -18.02 -2.00 -14.05
N ASP A 164 -17.68 -3.28 -14.18
CA ASP A 164 -18.17 -4.34 -13.29
C ASP A 164 -17.18 -4.66 -12.15
N VAL A 165 -16.01 -4.03 -12.13
CA VAL A 165 -14.97 -4.29 -11.12
C VAL A 165 -15.51 -4.08 -9.69
N ALA A 166 -16.15 -2.95 -9.42
CA ALA A 166 -16.64 -2.64 -8.08
C ALA A 166 -17.79 -3.58 -7.64
N SER A 167 -18.75 -3.85 -8.54
CA SER A 167 -19.92 -4.68 -8.26
C SER A 167 -19.56 -6.16 -8.06
N ILE A 168 -18.68 -6.71 -8.90
CA ILE A 168 -18.14 -8.07 -8.71
C ILE A 168 -17.35 -8.15 -7.39
N THR A 169 -16.51 -7.15 -7.11
CA THR A 169 -15.74 -7.12 -5.85
C THR A 169 -16.65 -7.17 -4.63
N LYS A 170 -17.74 -6.38 -4.63
CA LYS A 170 -18.74 -6.36 -3.56
C LYS A 170 -19.38 -7.73 -3.34
N ASN A 171 -19.80 -8.38 -4.42
CA ASN A 171 -20.45 -9.69 -4.35
C ASN A 171 -19.48 -10.78 -3.88
N ILE A 172 -18.24 -10.77 -4.38
CA ILE A 172 -17.19 -11.69 -3.92
C ILE A 172 -16.92 -11.51 -2.44
N GLU A 173 -16.70 -10.28 -1.99
CA GLU A 173 -16.46 -9.99 -0.58
C GLU A 173 -17.63 -10.46 0.29
N HIS A 174 -18.86 -10.12 -0.10
CA HIS A 174 -20.05 -10.54 0.62
C HIS A 174 -20.17 -12.06 0.73
N THR A 175 -19.96 -12.80 -0.37
CA THR A 175 -20.02 -14.26 -0.37
C THR A 175 -18.93 -14.88 0.52
N ILE A 176 -17.69 -14.40 0.43
CA ILE A 176 -16.57 -14.91 1.24
C ILE A 176 -16.84 -14.70 2.74
N LEU A 177 -17.35 -13.53 3.13
CA LEU A 177 -17.60 -13.20 4.53
C LEU A 177 -18.87 -13.85 5.09
N SER A 178 -19.85 -14.16 4.24
CA SER A 178 -21.10 -14.81 4.65
C SER A 178 -20.96 -16.33 4.76
N ASP A 179 -20.03 -16.94 4.03
CA ASP A 179 -19.76 -18.38 4.05
C ASP A 179 -18.32 -18.68 4.53
N ASN A 180 -18.13 -18.53 5.84
CA ASN A 180 -16.84 -18.76 6.47
C ASN A 180 -16.31 -20.18 6.29
N ASN A 181 -17.19 -21.19 6.28
CA ASN A 181 -16.78 -22.60 6.22
C ASN A 181 -16.09 -22.92 4.88
N ASN A 182 -16.61 -22.37 3.78
CA ASN A 182 -16.06 -22.65 2.46
C ASN A 182 -14.90 -21.73 2.08
N PHE A 183 -14.91 -20.47 2.51
CA PHE A 183 -14.01 -19.46 1.93
C PHE A 183 -13.10 -18.71 2.91
N PHE A 184 -13.27 -18.83 4.22
CA PHE A 184 -12.53 -18.05 5.20
C PHE A 184 -11.67 -18.93 6.12
N ASP A 185 -10.36 -18.70 6.19
CA ASP A 185 -9.42 -19.53 6.95
C ASP A 185 -9.43 -21.02 6.52
N ASN A 186 -9.83 -21.29 5.27
CA ASN A 186 -9.95 -22.64 4.70
C ASN A 186 -8.87 -22.89 3.62
N ASN A 187 -7.83 -23.65 3.96
CA ASN A 187 -6.71 -23.94 3.05
C ASN A 187 -7.09 -24.80 1.82
N THR A 188 -8.31 -25.35 1.80
CA THR A 188 -8.87 -26.10 0.67
C THR A 188 -10.06 -25.37 0.05
N ALA A 189 -10.16 -24.05 0.22
CA ALA A 189 -11.22 -23.24 -0.39
C ALA A 189 -11.29 -23.45 -1.91
N ASP A 190 -12.50 -23.69 -2.42
CA ASP A 190 -12.74 -23.97 -3.84
C ASP A 190 -13.11 -22.70 -4.60
N GLY A 191 -12.16 -22.17 -5.37
CA GLY A 191 -12.40 -21.02 -6.23
C GLY A 191 -13.40 -21.27 -7.37
N SER A 192 -13.53 -22.51 -7.85
CA SER A 192 -14.53 -22.86 -8.86
C SER A 192 -15.95 -22.82 -8.31
N LEU A 193 -16.14 -23.18 -7.03
CA LEU A 193 -17.41 -22.99 -6.34
C LEU A 193 -17.76 -21.50 -6.22
N LEU A 194 -16.81 -20.68 -5.75
CA LEU A 194 -17.00 -19.23 -5.64
C LEU A 194 -17.36 -18.62 -7.01
N TYR A 195 -16.63 -18.99 -8.07
CA TYR A 195 -16.93 -18.56 -9.43
C TYR A 195 -18.37 -18.87 -9.85
N LYS A 196 -18.84 -20.10 -9.64
CA LYS A 196 -20.21 -20.51 -9.96
C LYS A 196 -21.24 -19.66 -9.22
N ILE A 197 -21.05 -19.44 -7.92
CA ILE A 197 -21.96 -18.63 -7.09
C ILE A 197 -22.06 -17.21 -7.62
N ILE A 198 -20.92 -16.59 -7.95
CA ILE A 198 -20.87 -15.18 -8.38
C ILE A 198 -21.42 -15.00 -9.79
N MET A 199 -21.15 -15.95 -10.69
CA MET A 199 -21.56 -15.83 -12.09
C MET A 199 -23.01 -16.28 -12.33
N GLN A 200 -23.59 -17.12 -11.45
CA GLN A 200 -24.93 -17.65 -11.61
C GLN A 200 -26.00 -16.53 -11.65
N GLY A 201 -26.69 -16.41 -12.79
CA GLY A 201 -27.75 -15.41 -12.98
C GLY A 201 -27.25 -13.96 -13.09
N SER A 202 -25.93 -13.75 -13.11
CA SER A 202 -25.32 -12.43 -13.28
C SER A 202 -25.34 -11.98 -14.74
N THR A 203 -25.29 -10.66 -14.97
CA THR A 203 -25.23 -10.04 -16.30
C THR A 203 -23.92 -9.27 -16.50
N TYR A 204 -22.84 -9.70 -15.84
CA TYR A 204 -21.54 -9.04 -15.93
C TYR A 204 -20.96 -9.12 -17.35
N ASN A 205 -20.29 -8.05 -17.77
CA ASN A 205 -19.57 -7.98 -19.02
C ASN A 205 -18.19 -8.63 -18.85
N VAL A 206 -18.13 -9.91 -19.19
CA VAL A 206 -16.92 -10.73 -19.05
C VAL A 206 -16.54 -11.38 -20.38
N LYS A 207 -15.27 -11.77 -20.50
CA LYS A 207 -14.75 -12.59 -21.61
C LYS A 207 -13.84 -13.67 -21.04
N PRO A 208 -13.79 -14.88 -21.64
CA PRO A 208 -12.82 -15.89 -21.23
C PRO A 208 -11.40 -15.33 -21.26
N ALA A 209 -10.62 -15.60 -20.21
CA ALA A 209 -9.22 -15.22 -20.20
C ALA A 209 -8.43 -16.09 -21.19
N GLU A 210 -7.57 -15.48 -22.01
CA GLU A 210 -6.67 -16.19 -22.94
C GLU A 210 -5.50 -16.91 -22.22
N GLY A 211 -5.45 -16.79 -20.89
CA GLY A 211 -4.44 -17.38 -20.02
C GLY A 211 -4.28 -16.58 -18.73
N THR A 212 -3.42 -17.07 -17.84
CA THR A 212 -2.97 -16.28 -16.69
C THR A 212 -1.95 -15.25 -17.15
N ILE A 213 -2.17 -13.96 -16.85
CA ILE A 213 -1.23 -12.91 -17.22
C ILE A 213 0.14 -13.17 -16.58
N ALA A 214 1.19 -13.05 -17.40
CA ALA A 214 2.55 -13.06 -16.90
C ALA A 214 2.78 -11.76 -16.12
N LEU A 215 3.04 -11.88 -14.81
CA LEU A 215 3.40 -10.74 -13.98
C LEU A 215 4.83 -10.32 -14.30
N PRO A 216 5.15 -9.01 -14.26
CA PRO A 216 6.47 -8.53 -14.58
C PRO A 216 7.48 -9.00 -13.52
N ASP A 217 8.72 -9.22 -13.97
CA ASP A 217 9.83 -9.44 -13.05
C ASP A 217 9.92 -8.26 -12.06
N PHE A 218 10.15 -8.60 -10.80
CA PHE A 218 10.22 -7.57 -9.78
C PHE A 218 11.46 -6.70 -9.96
N MET A 219 11.23 -5.41 -10.13
CA MET A 219 12.25 -4.38 -10.13
C MET A 219 11.67 -3.16 -9.44
N LEU A 220 12.22 -2.79 -8.29
CA LEU A 220 11.81 -1.56 -7.64
C LEU A 220 12.49 -0.38 -8.37
N PRO A 221 11.74 0.48 -9.10
CA PRO A 221 12.32 1.68 -9.67
C PRO A 221 12.83 2.58 -8.55
N TYR A 222 13.87 3.37 -8.82
CA TYR A 222 14.30 4.39 -7.89
C TYR A 222 13.21 5.48 -7.81
N TYR A 223 12.52 5.55 -6.67
CA TYR A 223 11.30 6.34 -6.51
C TYR A 223 11.49 7.59 -5.64
N GLU A 224 12.72 8.02 -5.39
CA GLU A 224 13.02 9.17 -4.55
C GLU A 224 13.60 10.35 -5.34
N GLY A 225 13.45 11.55 -4.80
CA GLY A 225 14.00 12.77 -5.37
C GLY A 225 13.18 13.26 -6.54
N PHE A 226 13.71 14.29 -7.19
CA PHE A 226 13.08 14.84 -8.38
C PHE A 226 13.49 14.07 -9.60
N ASN A 227 12.49 13.70 -10.38
CA ASN A 227 12.63 12.99 -11.62
C ASN A 227 11.76 13.68 -12.67
N ARG A 228 12.20 13.64 -13.93
CA ARG A 228 11.49 14.29 -15.03
C ARG A 228 10.69 13.26 -15.80
N VAL A 229 9.44 13.58 -16.09
CA VAL A 229 8.59 12.85 -17.03
C VAL A 229 7.99 13.87 -17.99
N ASN A 230 8.26 13.70 -19.29
CA ASN A 230 7.91 14.69 -20.31
C ASN A 230 8.46 16.09 -19.94
N ASN A 231 7.58 17.09 -19.80
CA ASN A 231 7.91 18.47 -19.42
C ASN A 231 7.54 18.83 -17.98
N ARG A 232 7.30 17.83 -17.12
CA ARG A 232 7.00 18.01 -15.71
C ARG A 232 7.95 17.20 -14.84
N PHE A 233 8.09 17.60 -13.59
CA PHE A 233 8.75 16.80 -12.58
C PHE A 233 7.74 16.04 -11.74
N TRP A 234 8.21 14.95 -11.16
CA TRP A 234 7.62 14.38 -9.97
C TRP A 234 8.68 14.30 -8.88
N LEU A 235 8.24 14.36 -7.62
CA LEU A 235 9.06 14.33 -6.44
C LEU A 235 8.63 13.15 -5.56
N GLY A 236 9.53 12.21 -5.34
CA GLY A 236 9.34 11.15 -4.34
C GLY A 236 10.08 11.45 -3.05
N ILE A 237 9.41 11.25 -1.91
CA ILE A 237 9.97 11.51 -0.58
C ILE A 237 9.82 10.27 0.28
N TYR A 238 10.96 9.71 0.68
CA TYR A 238 11.06 8.62 1.64
C TYR A 238 11.70 9.12 2.94
N ARG A 239 11.35 8.49 4.06
CA ARG A 239 11.88 8.80 5.40
C ARG A 239 12.38 7.54 6.06
N ARG A 240 13.63 7.57 6.54
CA ARG A 240 14.30 6.42 7.16
C ARG A 240 13.58 5.92 8.41
N ASP A 241 12.98 6.82 9.17
CA ASP A 241 12.18 6.53 10.36
C ASP A 241 10.71 6.27 10.05
N GLU A 242 10.31 6.32 8.78
CA GLU A 242 8.92 6.21 8.28
C GLU A 242 7.99 7.31 8.82
N LYS A 243 8.54 8.35 9.47
CA LYS A 243 7.78 9.45 10.08
C LYS A 243 7.94 10.73 9.27
N PHE A 244 6.83 11.40 9.05
CA PHE A 244 6.71 12.69 8.37
C PHE A 244 6.28 13.74 9.37
N SER A 245 6.98 14.87 9.40
CA SER A 245 6.56 16.03 10.18
C SER A 245 5.21 16.53 9.67
N VAL A 246 4.27 16.77 10.59
CA VAL A 246 2.97 17.37 10.27
C VAL A 246 3.17 18.72 9.61
N LYS A 247 4.05 19.56 10.16
CA LYS A 247 4.37 20.88 9.59
C LYS A 247 4.94 20.80 8.17
N PHE A 248 5.78 19.79 7.89
CA PHE A 248 6.32 19.56 6.57
C PHE A 248 5.22 19.20 5.57
N LEU A 249 4.36 18.24 5.92
CA LEU A 249 3.27 17.81 5.04
C LEU A 249 2.24 18.93 4.83
N GLN A 250 1.94 19.74 5.85
CA GLN A 250 1.07 20.92 5.68
C GLN A 250 1.63 21.88 4.64
N GLN A 251 2.93 22.21 4.74
CA GLN A 251 3.55 23.08 3.74
C GLN A 251 3.59 22.45 2.34
N ALA A 252 3.79 21.13 2.24
CA ALA A 252 3.73 20.42 0.96
C ALA A 252 2.31 20.49 0.36
N CYS A 253 1.27 20.33 1.17
CA CYS A 253 -0.12 20.49 0.74
C CYS A 253 -0.43 21.93 0.28
N GLU A 254 0.00 22.93 1.05
CA GLU A 254 -0.14 24.35 0.69
C GLU A 254 0.56 24.68 -0.63
N LEU A 255 1.78 24.15 -0.83
CA LEU A 255 2.51 24.33 -2.08
C LEU A 255 1.80 23.64 -3.25
N CYS A 256 1.29 22.42 -3.07
CA CYS A 256 0.45 21.76 -4.08
C CYS A 256 -0.74 22.65 -4.48
N LEU A 257 -1.47 23.19 -3.51
CA LEU A 257 -2.62 24.07 -3.77
C LEU A 257 -2.21 25.35 -4.52
N ALA A 258 -1.11 25.98 -4.09
CA ALA A 258 -0.58 27.19 -4.72
C ALA A 258 -0.13 26.96 -6.17
N THR A 259 0.43 25.78 -6.48
CA THR A 259 0.90 25.41 -7.82
C THR A 259 -0.10 24.56 -8.61
N LYS A 260 -1.36 24.49 -8.16
CA LYS A 260 -2.46 23.75 -8.83
C LYS A 260 -2.20 22.25 -9.03
N ILE A 261 -1.42 21.63 -8.15
CA ILE A 261 -1.26 20.17 -8.10
C ILE A 261 -2.42 19.62 -7.27
N GLY A 262 -3.35 18.94 -7.93
CA GLY A 262 -4.60 18.48 -7.30
C GLY A 262 -4.47 17.25 -6.41
N GLN A 263 -3.31 16.56 -6.42
CA GLN A 263 -3.15 15.28 -5.72
C GLN A 263 -1.70 14.97 -5.34
N LEU A 264 -1.54 14.31 -4.20
CA LEU A 264 -0.36 13.55 -3.80
C LEU A 264 -0.69 12.05 -3.85
N CYS A 265 0.33 11.21 -3.85
CA CYS A 265 0.16 9.77 -3.79
C CYS A 265 0.95 9.19 -2.62
N SER A 266 0.30 8.44 -1.72
CA SER A 266 1.04 7.56 -0.82
C SER A 266 1.36 6.24 -1.52
N THR A 267 2.45 5.60 -1.12
CA THR A 267 2.93 4.38 -1.75
C THR A 267 2.94 3.21 -0.76
N PRO A 268 2.89 1.96 -1.24
CA PRO A 268 3.13 0.78 -0.41
C PRO A 268 4.52 0.70 0.22
N TRP A 269 5.43 1.63 -0.10
CA TRP A 269 6.77 1.74 0.47
C TRP A 269 6.87 2.82 1.55
N LYS A 270 5.72 3.23 2.12
CA LYS A 270 5.61 4.23 3.18
C LYS A 270 6.24 5.58 2.79
N SER A 271 6.11 5.93 1.52
CA SER A 271 6.59 7.18 0.93
C SER A 271 5.45 7.99 0.32
N VAL A 272 5.74 9.23 -0.05
CA VAL A 272 4.82 10.11 -0.79
C VAL A 272 5.43 10.50 -2.12
N ILE A 273 4.60 10.57 -3.16
CA ILE A 273 4.94 11.05 -4.49
C ILE A 273 4.05 12.26 -4.83
N ILE A 274 4.67 13.31 -5.35
CA ILE A 274 3.99 14.49 -5.90
C ILE A 274 4.26 14.51 -7.40
N LYS A 275 3.23 14.33 -8.23
CA LYS A 275 3.33 14.35 -9.69
C LYS A 275 3.04 15.75 -10.22
N GLY A 276 3.53 16.04 -11.43
CA GLY A 276 3.08 17.20 -12.21
C GLY A 276 3.67 18.57 -11.84
N ILE A 277 4.78 18.59 -11.08
CA ILE A 277 5.50 19.81 -10.71
C ILE A 277 6.04 20.49 -11.97
N GLU A 278 5.65 21.75 -12.21
CA GLU A 278 6.13 22.51 -13.35
C GLU A 278 7.57 22.98 -13.14
N GLU A 279 8.34 23.09 -14.22
CA GLU A 279 9.74 23.56 -14.19
C GLU A 279 9.87 24.91 -13.46
N LYS A 280 8.93 25.83 -13.71
CA LYS A 280 8.91 27.17 -13.09
C LYS A 280 8.76 27.10 -11.56
N ASP A 281 8.08 26.09 -11.03
CA ASP A 281 7.75 25.95 -9.60
C ASP A 281 8.76 25.08 -8.85
N ARG A 282 9.66 24.39 -9.57
CA ARG A 282 10.65 23.46 -9.02
C ARG A 282 11.46 24.05 -7.86
N HIS A 283 11.92 25.30 -8.02
CA HIS A 283 12.71 25.99 -7.00
C HIS A 283 11.99 26.17 -5.65
N LEU A 284 10.65 26.28 -5.66
CA LEU A 284 9.84 26.37 -4.43
C LEU A 284 9.88 25.06 -3.65
N TRP A 285 9.84 23.93 -4.37
CA TRP A 285 9.95 22.61 -3.78
C TRP A 285 11.34 22.37 -3.19
N ASP A 286 12.40 22.73 -3.91
CA ASP A 286 13.78 22.65 -3.40
C ASP A 286 13.96 23.48 -2.12
N ALA A 287 13.43 24.71 -2.08
CA ALA A 287 13.47 25.57 -0.91
C ALA A 287 12.69 24.99 0.28
N MET A 288 11.54 24.35 0.04
CA MET A 288 10.77 23.67 1.08
C MET A 288 11.55 22.48 1.66
N LEU A 289 12.12 21.62 0.80
CA LEU A 289 12.92 20.48 1.24
C LEU A 289 14.12 20.92 2.08
N ALA A 290 14.81 21.99 1.66
CA ALA A 290 15.93 22.56 2.40
C ALA A 290 15.50 23.08 3.78
N ARG A 291 14.39 23.83 3.87
CA ARG A 291 13.85 24.38 5.13
C ARG A 291 13.50 23.29 6.15
N HIS A 292 12.97 22.16 5.67
CA HIS A 292 12.58 21.03 6.51
C HIS A 292 13.68 19.95 6.62
N GLN A 293 14.86 20.18 6.06
CA GLN A 293 15.99 19.25 6.06
C GLN A 293 15.60 17.85 5.55
N ILE A 294 14.85 17.81 4.45
CA ILE A 294 14.41 16.57 3.83
C ILE A 294 15.48 16.10 2.83
N ASN A 295 16.20 15.04 3.18
CA ASN A 295 17.04 14.32 2.23
C ASN A 295 16.16 13.48 1.29
N VAL A 296 16.45 13.52 -0.01
CA VAL A 296 15.75 12.77 -1.06
C VAL A 296 16.72 12.01 -1.98
N ARG A 297 17.87 11.63 -1.43
CA ARG A 297 18.95 10.91 -2.13
C ARG A 297 19.47 9.74 -1.30
N HIS A 298 18.58 8.95 -0.72
CA HIS A 298 18.96 7.73 -0.01
C HIS A 298 19.46 6.67 -0.99
N ALA A 299 20.32 5.77 -0.52
CA ALA A 299 20.77 4.66 -1.35
C ALA A 299 19.60 3.73 -1.68
N ALA A 300 19.60 3.12 -2.88
CA ALA A 300 18.52 2.26 -3.34
C ALA A 300 18.24 1.07 -2.41
N ASN A 301 19.27 0.59 -1.69
CA ASN A 301 19.14 -0.46 -0.70
C ASN A 301 18.40 -0.03 0.59
N GLU A 302 18.15 1.26 0.81
CA GLU A 302 17.28 1.72 1.91
C GLU A 302 15.79 1.65 1.54
N LEU A 303 15.50 1.69 0.24
CA LEU A 303 14.18 1.86 -0.34
C LEU A 303 13.45 0.52 -0.55
N ASN A 304 14.20 -0.57 -0.75
CA ASN A 304 13.65 -1.88 -1.10
C ASN A 304 13.20 -2.74 0.09
N PHE A 305 12.76 -2.10 1.18
CA PHE A 305 12.32 -2.78 2.40
C PHE A 305 10.82 -2.64 2.64
N GLN A 306 10.18 -3.75 3.00
CA GLN A 306 8.80 -3.83 3.47
C GLN A 306 8.82 -4.17 4.96
N VAL A 307 8.40 -3.23 5.80
CA VAL A 307 8.32 -3.41 7.26
C VAL A 307 6.86 -3.28 7.66
N GLU A 308 6.40 -4.12 8.58
CA GLU A 308 5.04 -4.03 9.13
C GLU A 308 4.71 -2.60 9.62
N ASP A 309 3.45 -2.19 9.49
CA ASP A 309 2.98 -0.88 9.94
C ASP A 309 3.15 -0.71 11.47
N ASP A 310 3.55 0.49 11.90
CA ASP A 310 3.83 0.84 13.31
C ASP A 310 4.73 -0.20 14.02
N CYS A 311 5.83 -0.62 13.39
CA CYS A 311 6.67 -1.69 13.92
C CYS A 311 8.10 -1.21 14.23
N LYS A 312 8.30 -0.71 15.45
CA LYS A 312 9.61 -0.22 15.94
C LYS A 312 10.70 -1.30 15.88
N ASP A 313 10.37 -2.53 16.29
CA ASP A 313 11.31 -3.67 16.23
C ASP A 313 11.68 -4.00 14.77
N GLY A 314 10.68 -3.99 13.87
CA GLY A 314 10.90 -4.25 12.45
C GLY A 314 11.79 -3.18 11.81
N LEU A 315 11.58 -1.92 12.19
CA LEU A 315 12.38 -0.79 11.73
C LEU A 315 13.83 -0.89 12.25
N ALA A 316 14.03 -1.30 13.50
CA ALA A 316 15.36 -1.52 14.06
C ALA A 316 16.12 -2.62 13.30
N ILE A 317 15.43 -3.72 12.94
CA ILE A 317 16.01 -4.78 12.10
C ILE A 317 16.36 -4.26 10.71
N LYS A 318 15.48 -3.47 10.07
CA LYS A 318 15.76 -2.82 8.78
C LYS A 318 17.02 -1.97 8.88
N GLN A 319 17.12 -1.09 9.87
CA GLN A 319 18.27 -0.21 10.07
C GLN A 319 19.57 -1.01 10.30
N PHE A 320 19.49 -2.08 11.08
CA PHE A 320 20.61 -3.01 11.27
C PHE A 320 21.07 -3.62 9.94
N LEU A 321 20.15 -4.13 9.12
CA LEU A 321 20.47 -4.75 7.84
C LEU A 321 21.04 -3.73 6.84
N VAL A 322 20.40 -2.56 6.70
CA VAL A 322 20.86 -1.47 5.83
C VAL A 322 22.30 -1.08 6.18
N LYS A 323 22.62 -0.90 7.46
CA LYS A 323 23.97 -0.55 7.92
C LYS A 323 25.02 -1.56 7.45
N HIS A 324 24.71 -2.86 7.56
CA HIS A 324 25.66 -3.91 7.16
C HIS A 324 25.77 -4.05 5.64
N LEU A 325 24.63 -3.98 4.92
CA LEU A 325 24.62 -4.00 3.46
C LEU A 325 25.40 -2.81 2.87
N GLN A 326 25.31 -1.63 3.48
CA GLN A 326 26.09 -0.45 3.07
C GLN A 326 27.58 -0.59 3.38
N ARG A 327 27.93 -1.10 4.57
CA ARG A 327 29.33 -1.34 4.95
C ARG A 327 30.02 -2.30 3.99
N ASP A 328 29.29 -3.31 3.53
CA ASP A 328 29.83 -4.39 2.69
C ASP A 328 29.60 -4.12 1.17
N ASP A 329 29.14 -2.92 0.81
CA ASP A 329 28.83 -2.47 -0.57
C ASP A 329 27.95 -3.47 -1.37
N VAL A 330 26.92 -4.01 -0.70
CA VAL A 330 26.08 -5.07 -1.26
C VAL A 330 25.04 -4.48 -2.21
N ARG A 331 25.06 -4.98 -3.45
CA ARG A 331 24.02 -4.71 -4.45
C ARG A 331 22.73 -5.46 -4.10
N THR A 332 21.62 -4.74 -3.95
CA THR A 332 20.28 -5.30 -3.66
C THR A 332 19.28 -5.08 -4.81
N PHE A 333 19.79 -4.88 -6.03
CA PHE A 333 18.96 -4.67 -7.21
C PHE A 333 18.12 -5.92 -7.55
N GLY A 334 16.86 -5.72 -7.92
CA GLY A 334 15.95 -6.82 -8.28
C GLY A 334 15.40 -7.63 -7.10
N ILE A 335 15.71 -7.25 -5.85
CA ILE A 335 15.16 -7.89 -4.65
C ILE A 335 14.52 -6.87 -3.73
N CYS A 336 13.52 -7.31 -2.96
CA CYS A 336 13.00 -6.57 -1.82
C CYS A 336 13.05 -7.42 -0.55
N ILE A 337 13.35 -6.78 0.58
CA ILE A 337 13.52 -7.43 1.87
C ILE A 337 12.31 -7.12 2.76
N GLY A 338 11.65 -8.17 3.23
CA GLY A 338 10.53 -8.08 4.15
C GLY A 338 11.01 -8.30 5.58
N VAL A 339 10.56 -7.48 6.52
CA VAL A 339 10.77 -7.71 7.95
C VAL A 339 9.44 -8.02 8.63
N LYS A 340 9.32 -9.26 9.10
CA LYS A 340 8.11 -9.76 9.78
C LYS A 340 8.43 -10.15 11.21
N THR A 341 7.82 -9.42 12.13
CA THR A 341 8.02 -9.57 13.57
C THR A 341 6.76 -10.01 14.30
N ARG A 342 5.58 -9.89 13.67
CA ARG A 342 4.28 -10.28 14.22
C ARG A 342 3.74 -11.54 13.55
N ARG A 343 2.84 -12.22 14.26
CA ARG A 343 2.08 -13.36 13.72
C ARG A 343 0.98 -12.85 12.80
N LYS A 344 0.65 -13.63 11.76
CA LYS A 344 -0.47 -13.39 10.84
C LYS A 344 -0.45 -12.04 10.08
N SER A 345 0.66 -11.31 10.12
CA SER A 345 0.92 -10.20 9.20
C SER A 345 1.41 -10.72 7.86
N GLU A 346 1.27 -9.90 6.83
CA GLU A 346 1.77 -10.19 5.49
C GLU A 346 2.74 -9.12 5.07
N VAL A 347 3.88 -9.55 4.52
CA VAL A 347 4.96 -8.66 4.10
C VAL A 347 5.39 -9.13 2.72
N PHE A 348 5.19 -8.28 1.71
CA PHE A 348 5.62 -8.52 0.35
C PHE A 348 7.16 -8.50 0.31
N SER A 349 7.79 -9.57 -0.17
CA SER A 349 9.25 -9.65 -0.18
C SER A 349 9.79 -10.76 -1.06
N SER A 350 10.97 -10.53 -1.63
CA SER A 350 11.81 -11.55 -2.26
C SER A 350 12.57 -12.35 -1.21
N ILE A 351 13.01 -11.67 -0.15
CA ILE A 351 13.70 -12.25 1.01
C ILE A 351 12.96 -11.82 2.28
N LEU A 352 12.43 -12.76 3.04
CA LEU A 352 11.70 -12.50 4.27
C LEU A 352 12.56 -12.81 5.50
N VAL A 353 12.83 -11.78 6.30
CA VAL A 353 13.41 -11.90 7.63
C VAL A 353 12.28 -12.06 8.64
N ARG A 354 12.10 -13.28 9.15
CA ARG A 354 11.00 -13.62 10.05
C ARG A 354 11.50 -13.85 11.47
N ARG A 355 11.07 -13.00 12.41
CA ARG A 355 11.32 -13.19 13.84
C ARG A 355 10.52 -14.38 14.37
N LYS A 356 11.20 -15.26 15.11
CA LYS A 356 10.61 -16.40 15.81
C LYS A 356 11.17 -16.46 17.24
N PRO A 357 10.32 -16.47 18.28
CA PRO A 357 10.82 -16.66 19.63
C PRO A 357 11.27 -18.10 19.84
N LEU A 358 12.34 -18.26 20.62
CA LEU A 358 12.86 -19.57 21.03
C LEU A 358 12.06 -20.12 22.21
N ILE A 359 11.67 -19.26 23.15
CA ILE A 359 10.92 -19.64 24.34
C ILE A 359 9.64 -18.82 24.37
N LYS A 360 8.52 -19.51 24.61
CA LYS A 360 7.23 -18.90 24.93
C LYS A 360 6.78 -19.38 26.29
N PHE A 361 6.61 -18.47 27.23
CA PHE A 361 6.10 -18.79 28.57
C PHE A 361 5.00 -17.80 28.95
N LEU A 362 3.81 -18.30 29.28
CA LEU A 362 2.63 -17.50 29.64
C LEU A 362 2.31 -16.35 28.65
N GLY A 363 2.48 -16.59 27.35
CA GLY A 363 2.23 -15.58 26.31
C GLY A 363 3.36 -14.56 26.11
N ILE A 364 4.39 -14.57 26.96
CA ILE A 364 5.58 -13.74 26.82
C ILE A 364 6.61 -14.46 25.94
N GLU A 365 7.14 -13.75 24.96
CA GLU A 365 8.14 -14.22 24.02
C GLU A 365 9.56 -13.84 24.50
N PHE A 366 10.43 -14.84 24.67
CA PHE A 366 11.82 -14.64 25.11
C PHE A 366 12.79 -15.21 24.08
N PHE A 367 13.90 -14.48 23.87
CA PHE A 367 14.97 -14.78 22.93
C PHE A 367 14.48 -14.97 21.49
N TYR A 368 15.02 -14.19 20.56
CA TYR A 368 14.56 -14.22 19.18
C TYR A 368 15.61 -14.85 18.27
N ARG A 369 15.15 -15.77 17.41
CA ARG A 369 15.84 -16.19 16.20
C ARG A 369 15.18 -15.54 15.00
N TYR A 370 15.94 -15.39 13.93
CA TYR A 370 15.44 -14.89 12.65
C TYR A 370 15.59 -15.98 11.60
N ASP A 371 14.48 -16.43 11.03
CA ASP A 371 14.49 -17.27 9.85
C ASP A 371 14.64 -16.37 8.61
N ILE A 372 15.43 -16.78 7.62
CA ILE A 372 15.57 -16.11 6.33
C ILE A 372 14.91 -17.00 5.28
N LEU A 373 13.84 -16.52 4.64
CA LEU A 373 13.07 -17.27 3.66
C LEU A 373 13.14 -16.58 2.31
N CYS A 374 13.39 -17.31 1.24
CA CYS A 374 13.54 -16.75 -0.11
C CYS A 374 12.38 -17.18 -1.00
N ALA A 375 11.75 -16.22 -1.66
CA ALA A 375 10.75 -16.50 -2.69
C ALA A 375 11.36 -17.33 -3.82
N LYS A 376 10.53 -18.12 -4.51
CA LYS A 376 11.00 -18.89 -5.65
C LYS A 376 11.59 -17.94 -6.68
N ASN A 377 12.83 -18.19 -7.10
CA ASN A 377 13.61 -17.31 -7.99
C ASN A 377 13.71 -15.85 -7.52
N PHE A 378 13.57 -15.58 -6.22
CA PHE A 378 13.47 -14.23 -5.65
C PHE A 378 12.33 -13.36 -6.22
N ASN A 379 11.33 -13.97 -6.87
CA ASN A 379 10.15 -13.28 -7.36
C ASN A 379 9.14 -13.09 -6.22
N PRO A 380 8.92 -11.87 -5.70
CA PRO A 380 8.03 -11.63 -4.58
C PRO A 380 6.54 -11.85 -4.92
N ASN A 381 6.19 -11.99 -6.20
CA ASN A 381 4.85 -12.40 -6.64
C ASN A 381 4.64 -13.92 -6.54
N GLU A 382 5.73 -14.71 -6.55
CA GLU A 382 5.72 -16.15 -6.31
C GLU A 382 5.97 -16.40 -4.82
N ARG A 383 4.90 -16.33 -4.02
CA ARG A 383 5.01 -16.45 -2.55
C ARG A 383 5.78 -17.70 -2.13
N THR A 384 6.58 -17.51 -1.10
CA THR A 384 7.48 -18.49 -0.46
C THR A 384 6.74 -19.75 -0.03
N GLY A 385 7.02 -20.83 -0.74
CA GLY A 385 6.63 -22.19 -0.39
C GLY A 385 7.83 -23.12 -0.26
N THR A 386 8.98 -22.67 0.24
CA THR A 386 10.09 -23.56 0.60
C THR A 386 11.00 -22.93 1.65
N VAL A 387 11.33 -23.74 2.66
CA VAL A 387 12.51 -23.61 3.54
C VAL A 387 13.65 -24.32 2.85
#